data_AF-A0A3C0QYB2-F1
#
_entry.id   AF-A0A3C0QYB2-F1
#
_cell.length_a   1.000
_cell.length_b   1.000
_cell.length_c   1.000
_cell.angle_alpha   90.00
_cell.angle_beta   90.00
_cell.angle_gamma   90.00
#
_symmetry.space_group_name_H-M   'P 1'
#
loop_
_entity.id
_entity.type
_entity.pdbx_description
1 polymer ?
#
loop_
_entity_poly.entity_id
_entity_poly.type
_entity_poly.pdbx_seq_one_letter_code
_entity_poly.pdbx_strand_id
1 'polypeptide(L)'
;HVWEERIKLLTPYQVNMAVVRKTGNPKVKFLHCLPAFHNRETVIGEDIFQKYGLDGMEVVEEVFESEHSIVFDQSENRMHTIKAVMVATLGS
;
A
#
# COMPACT_ATOMS: atom_id res chain seq x y z
N HIS A 1 -3.61 -13.15 18.91
CA HIS A 1 -2.74 -12.23 19.69
C HIS A 1 -1.74 -11.43 18.85
N VAL A 2 -1.03 -12.01 17.88
CA VAL A 2 0.01 -11.26 17.10
C VAL A 2 -0.53 -10.02 16.35
N TRP A 3 -1.74 -10.09 15.79
CA TRP A 3 -2.32 -8.98 15.03
C TRP A 3 -2.64 -7.77 15.91
N GLU A 4 -3.18 -7.98 17.11
CA GLU A 4 -3.60 -6.89 17.99
C GLU A 4 -2.41 -6.05 18.48
N GLU A 5 -1.30 -6.70 18.83
CA GLU A 5 -0.07 -6.03 19.25
C GLU A 5 0.54 -5.23 18.09
N ARG A 6 0.63 -5.85 16.91
CA ARG A 6 1.17 -5.18 15.71
C ARG A 6 0.31 -4.01 15.26
N ILE A 7 -1.02 -4.16 15.31
CA ILE A 7 -1.95 -3.07 14.99
C ILE A 7 -1.69 -1.89 15.91
N LYS A 8 -1.68 -2.10 17.24
CA LYS A 8 -1.42 -1.01 18.21
C LYS A 8 -0.09 -0.30 17.95
N LEU A 9 0.96 -1.05 17.57
CA LEU A 9 2.28 -0.49 17.27
C LEU A 9 2.35 0.25 15.92
N LEU A 10 1.62 -0.23 14.91
CA LEU A 10 1.78 0.22 13.52
C LEU A 10 0.70 1.19 13.06
N THR A 11 -0.48 1.24 13.69
CA THR A 11 -1.57 2.18 13.34
C THR A 11 -1.09 3.65 13.26
N PRO A 12 -0.20 4.15 14.15
CA PRO A 12 0.30 5.53 14.03
C PRO A 12 1.07 5.83 12.74
N TYR A 13 1.52 4.80 12.02
CA TYR A 13 2.29 4.89 10.78
C TYR A 13 1.45 4.60 9.53
N GLN A 14 0.13 4.44 9.67
CA GLN A 14 -0.76 4.28 8.53
C GLN A 14 -0.62 5.47 7.58
N VAL A 15 -0.46 5.17 6.28
CA VAL A 15 -0.38 6.19 5.25
C VAL A 15 -1.77 6.71 4.96
N ASN A 16 -2.07 7.88 5.51
CA ASN A 16 -3.30 8.61 5.28
C ASN A 16 -3.02 10.00 4.71
N MET A 17 -4.07 10.76 4.37
CA MET A 17 -3.90 12.09 3.79
C MET A 17 -3.19 13.07 4.74
N ALA A 18 -3.22 12.86 6.05
CA ALA A 18 -2.43 13.67 6.96
C ALA A 18 -0.93 13.42 6.78
N VAL A 19 -0.51 12.17 6.55
CA VAL A 19 0.89 11.82 6.20
C VAL A 19 1.28 12.43 4.86
N VAL A 20 0.44 12.29 3.83
CA VAL A 20 0.66 12.90 2.50
C VAL A 20 0.86 14.41 2.63
N ARG A 21 -0.02 15.11 3.36
CA ARG A 21 0.08 16.57 3.58
C ARG A 21 1.32 16.95 4.39
N LYS A 22 1.72 16.15 5.38
CA LYS A 22 2.92 16.38 6.20
C LYS A 22 4.22 16.39 5.38
N THR A 23 4.23 15.78 4.19
CA THR A 23 5.40 15.84 3.31
C THR A 23 5.72 17.25 2.80
N GLY A 24 4.72 18.15 2.78
CA GLY A 24 4.86 19.50 2.22
C GLY A 24 5.12 19.53 0.70
N ASN A 25 5.05 18.38 0.03
CA ASN A 25 5.36 18.24 -1.38
C ASN A 25 4.07 17.99 -2.19
N PRO A 26 3.62 18.95 -3.03
CA PRO A 26 2.42 18.75 -3.85
C PRO A 26 2.58 17.65 -4.91
N LYS A 27 3.81 17.26 -5.24
CA LYS A 27 4.14 16.18 -6.19
C LYS A 27 4.43 14.85 -5.52
N VAL A 28 4.11 14.71 -4.22
CA VAL A 28 4.31 13.45 -3.51
C VAL A 28 3.55 12.31 -4.22
N LYS A 29 4.21 11.15 -4.27
CA LYS A 29 3.66 9.93 -4.83
C LYS A 29 3.63 8.83 -3.77
N PHE A 30 2.58 8.04 -3.80
CA PHE A 30 2.37 6.87 -2.97
C PHE A 30 2.65 5.61 -3.77
N LEU A 31 3.39 4.68 -3.14
CA LEU A 31 3.85 3.42 -3.70
C LEU A 31 3.49 2.30 -2.72
N HIS A 32 3.10 1.14 -3.25
CA HIS A 32 2.78 -0.06 -2.49
C HIS A 32 2.96 -1.28 -3.39
N CYS A 33 3.63 -2.33 -2.90
CA CYS A 33 4.00 -3.49 -3.71
C CYS A 33 2.86 -4.46 -4.04
N LEU A 34 1.68 -4.26 -3.42
CA LEU A 34 0.46 -5.08 -3.52
C LEU A 34 0.60 -6.54 -3.03
N PRO A 35 -0.50 -7.19 -2.58
CA PRO A 35 -1.83 -6.63 -2.35
C PRO A 35 -1.84 -5.67 -1.14
N ALA A 36 -2.76 -4.69 -1.14
CA ALA A 36 -2.94 -3.73 -0.05
C ALA A 36 -4.28 -3.95 0.67
N PHE A 37 -4.33 -3.75 1.98
CA PHE A 37 -5.54 -3.68 2.79
C PHE A 37 -5.95 -2.21 2.94
N HIS A 38 -6.55 -1.65 1.90
CA HIS A 38 -6.92 -0.23 1.81
C HIS A 38 -8.40 0.05 2.12
N ASN A 39 -9.26 -0.98 2.07
CA ASN A 39 -10.69 -0.90 2.36
C ASN A 39 -11.24 -2.23 2.92
N ARG A 40 -12.58 -2.33 2.96
CA ARG A 40 -13.35 -3.46 3.52
C ARG A 40 -13.88 -4.44 2.48
N GLU A 41 -13.59 -4.26 1.20
CA GLU A 41 -14.21 -5.04 0.12
C GLU A 41 -13.71 -6.49 0.05
N THR A 42 -12.61 -6.79 0.75
CA THR A 42 -12.10 -8.15 0.90
C THR A 42 -12.61 -8.81 2.17
N VAL A 43 -12.72 -10.14 2.16
CA VAL A 43 -13.12 -10.92 3.35
C VAL A 43 -12.23 -10.60 4.55
N ILE A 44 -10.92 -10.45 4.33
CA ILE A 44 -9.96 -10.11 5.40
C ILE A 44 -10.14 -8.66 5.86
N GLY A 45 -10.35 -7.72 4.93
CA GLY A 45 -10.59 -6.30 5.25
C GLY A 45 -11.85 -6.09 6.11
N GLU A 46 -12.94 -6.76 5.77
CA GLU A 46 -14.16 -6.73 6.58
C GLU A 46 -13.94 -7.33 7.97
N ASP A 47 -13.24 -8.46 8.05
CA ASP A 47 -12.88 -9.10 9.31
C ASP A 47 -12.05 -8.18 10.22
N ILE A 48 -11.10 -7.44 9.65
CA ILE A 48 -10.27 -6.46 10.36
C ILE A 48 -11.13 -5.32 10.89
N PHE A 49 -12.05 -4.79 10.08
CA PHE A 49 -12.95 -3.73 10.52
C PHE A 49 -13.82 -4.20 11.69
N GLN A 50 -14.42 -5.38 11.61
CA GLN A 50 -15.28 -5.91 12.68
C GLN A 50 -14.49 -6.17 13.98
N LYS A 51 -13.24 -6.63 13.89
CA LYS A 51 -12.41 -6.98 15.06
C LYS A 51 -11.68 -5.78 15.68
N TYR A 52 -11.28 -4.81 14.86
CA TYR A 52 -10.35 -3.74 15.27
C TYR A 52 -10.85 -2.33 14.96
N GLY A 53 -11.96 -2.18 14.24
CA GLY A 53 -12.54 -0.89 13.87
C GLY A 53 -11.71 -0.10 12.85
N LEU A 54 -10.82 -0.77 12.12
CA LEU A 54 -9.94 -0.14 11.13
C LEU A 54 -10.53 -0.26 9.72
N ASP A 55 -10.65 0.88 9.05
CA ASP A 55 -11.03 0.98 7.64
C ASP A 55 -9.77 1.31 6.82
N GLY A 56 -9.15 0.26 6.28
CA GLY A 56 -7.76 0.26 5.81
C GLY A 56 -6.77 0.02 6.95
N MET A 57 -5.72 -0.77 6.68
CA MET A 57 -4.68 -1.09 7.66
C MET A 57 -3.43 -0.23 7.49
N GLU A 58 -2.64 -0.48 6.45
CA GLU A 58 -1.40 0.24 6.19
C GLU A 58 -1.60 1.52 5.38
N VAL A 59 -2.69 1.59 4.61
CA VAL A 59 -3.07 2.75 3.81
C VAL A 59 -4.60 2.87 3.83
N VAL A 60 -5.11 4.09 3.74
CA VAL A 60 -6.56 4.34 3.60
C VAL A 60 -6.95 4.44 2.12
N GLU A 61 -8.19 4.07 1.81
CA GLU A 61 -8.78 4.18 0.46
C GLU A 61 -8.49 5.53 -0.20
N GLU A 62 -8.67 6.63 0.52
CA GLU A 62 -8.47 7.98 -0.01
C GLU A 62 -7.06 8.19 -0.56
N VAL A 63 -6.03 7.60 0.04
CA VAL A 63 -4.66 7.69 -0.50
C VAL A 63 -4.47 6.70 -1.64
N PHE A 64 -4.98 5.49 -1.50
CA PHE A 64 -4.80 4.39 -2.46
C PHE A 64 -5.42 4.72 -3.83
N GLU A 65 -6.60 5.33 -3.85
CA GLU A 65 -7.35 5.74 -5.05
C GLU A 65 -7.09 7.20 -5.48
N SER A 66 -6.21 7.93 -4.78
CA SER A 66 -5.87 9.32 -5.15
C SER A 66 -4.91 9.42 -6.34
N GLU A 67 -4.80 10.63 -6.91
CA GLU A 67 -3.77 10.99 -7.91
C GLU A 67 -2.33 10.89 -7.38
N HIS A 68 -2.14 10.75 -6.07
CA HIS A 68 -0.83 10.48 -5.50
C HIS A 68 -0.40 9.03 -5.75
N SER A 69 -1.35 8.11 -5.90
CA SER A 69 -1.08 6.69 -6.05
C SER A 69 -0.54 6.36 -7.44
N ILE A 70 0.59 5.64 -7.47
CA ILE A 70 1.18 5.07 -8.70
C ILE A 70 1.45 3.57 -8.51
N VAL A 71 0.63 2.91 -7.68
CA VAL A 71 0.80 1.50 -7.29
C VAL A 71 0.66 0.53 -8.46
N PHE A 72 -0.19 0.86 -9.45
CA PHE A 72 -0.37 0.04 -10.65
C PHE A 72 0.81 0.20 -11.62
N ASP A 73 1.28 1.42 -11.86
CA ASP A 73 2.51 1.65 -12.65
C ASP A 73 3.71 0.94 -12.00
N GLN A 74 3.84 1.01 -10.67
CA GLN A 74 4.86 0.27 -9.93
C GLN A 74 4.72 -1.24 -10.12
N SER A 75 3.49 -1.75 -10.11
CA SER A 75 3.20 -3.17 -10.28
C SER A 75 3.55 -3.65 -11.70
N GLU A 76 3.24 -2.87 -12.73
CA GLU A 76 3.62 -3.17 -14.11
C GLU A 76 5.16 -3.22 -14.29
N ASN A 77 5.87 -2.28 -13.65
CA ASN A 77 7.33 -2.21 -13.68
C ASN A 77 8.03 -3.48 -13.16
N ARG A 78 7.33 -4.35 -12.39
CA ARG A 78 7.83 -5.68 -12.01
C ARG A 78 8.16 -6.53 -13.23
N MET A 79 7.31 -6.54 -14.26
CA MET A 79 7.51 -7.33 -15.48
C MET A 79 8.75 -6.86 -16.25
N HIS A 80 8.87 -5.54 -16.44
CA HIS A 80 10.00 -4.94 -17.15
C HIS A 80 11.32 -5.19 -16.43
N THR A 81 11.33 -5.04 -15.11
CA THR A 81 12.54 -5.27 -14.30
C THR A 81 12.97 -6.72 -14.35
N ILE A 82 12.04 -7.68 -14.20
CA ILE A 82 12.34 -9.11 -14.31
C ILE A 82 12.85 -9.45 -15.72
N LYS A 83 12.23 -8.90 -16.77
CA LYS A 83 12.69 -9.07 -18.15
C LYS A 83 14.14 -8.59 -18.34
N ALA A 84 14.48 -7.41 -17.79
CA ALA A 84 15.84 -6.88 -17.87
C ALA A 84 16.85 -7.81 -17.17
N VAL A 85 16.51 -8.35 -16.01
CA VAL A 85 17.35 -9.34 -15.30
C VAL A 85 17.55 -10.59 -16.15
N MET A 86 16.49 -11.12 -16.77
CA MET A 86 16.59 -12.29 -17.64
C MET A 86 17.47 -12.03 -18.86
N VAL A 87 17.31 -10.88 -19.54
CA VAL A 87 18.14 -10.51 -20.69
C VAL A 87 19.61 -10.34 -20.28
N ALA A 88 19.88 -9.70 -19.14
CA ALA A 88 21.25 -9.48 -18.68
C ALA A 88 21.99 -10.76 -18.26
N THR A 89 21.25 -11.79 -17.82
CA THR A 89 21.84 -13.03 -17.27
C THR A 89 21.75 -14.23 -18.22
N LEU A 90 20.74 -14.26 -19.09
CA LEU A 90 20.44 -15.38 -20.00
C LEU A 90 20.31 -14.93 -21.46
N GLY A 91 20.36 -13.63 -21.75
CA GLY A 91 20.35 -13.10 -23.11
C GLY A 91 21.67 -13.40 -23.80
N SER A 92 21.60 -14.16 -24.89
CA SER A 92 22.73 -14.43 -25.78
C SER A 92 23.05 -13.24 -26.67
#